data_AF-A0AAV0EAN5-F1
#
_entry.id   AF-A0AAV0EAN5-F1
#
_cell.length_a   1.000
_cell.length_b   1.000
_cell.length_c   1.000
_cell.angle_alpha   90.00
_cell.angle_beta   90.00
_cell.angle_gamma   90.00
#
_symmetry.space_group_name_H-M   'P 1'
#
loop_
_entity.id
_entity.type
_entity.pdbx_description
1 polymer ?
#
loop_
_entity_poly.entity_id
_entity_poly.type
_entity_poly.pdbx_seq_one_letter_code
_entity_poly.pdbx_strand_id
1 'polypeptide(L)'
;MANAVSGIAVHDDCKLKFLELKAKRTYRFIVFKIGEVIVEKAVEPATKSKDDEQVCVEKVGGKSKSEEEEPEAMVEKVGEPTKSKNEEKKPQVIVERLGEPNESYDDFSASLPADECRYAVYDFDFVTEESCKKSKIFFIAWSPETARVRNKMIYASSKDRFKRELDGIQVELQATDPTEMGIDVLKSRAY
;
A
#
# COMPACT_ATOMS: atom_id res chain seq x y z
N MET A 1 -27.26 -9.04 -14.99
CA MET A 1 -27.02 -7.66 -14.49
C MET A 1 -25.62 -7.61 -13.92
N ALA A 2 -24.70 -6.89 -14.56
CA ALA A 2 -23.34 -6.70 -14.04
C ALA A 2 -23.27 -5.29 -13.46
N ASN A 3 -23.37 -5.17 -12.14
CA ASN A 3 -22.97 -3.92 -11.49
C ASN A 3 -21.44 -3.89 -11.54
N ALA A 4 -20.88 -3.08 -12.44
CA ALA A 4 -19.47 -2.79 -12.45
C ALA A 4 -19.14 -2.03 -11.17
N VAL A 5 -18.70 -2.75 -10.14
CA VAL A 5 -18.05 -2.14 -9.00
C VAL A 5 -16.79 -1.45 -9.52
N SER A 6 -16.66 -0.17 -9.21
CA SER A 6 -15.51 0.66 -9.54
C SER A 6 -14.23 -0.09 -9.18
N GLY A 7 -13.36 -0.30 -10.17
CA GLY A 7 -12.11 -1.02 -9.96
C GLY A 7 -11.29 -0.33 -8.88
N ILE A 8 -11.15 -0.98 -7.72
CA ILE A 8 -10.36 -0.46 -6.60
C ILE A 8 -8.93 -0.29 -7.06
N ALA A 9 -8.38 0.92 -6.88
CA ALA A 9 -7.00 1.22 -7.23
C ALA A 9 -6.04 0.46 -6.30
N VAL A 10 -4.82 0.19 -6.76
CA VAL A 10 -3.78 -0.47 -5.95
C VAL A 10 -2.65 0.52 -5.80
N HIS A 11 -2.26 0.81 -4.56
CA HIS A 11 -1.14 1.70 -4.30
C HIS A 11 0.17 1.06 -4.80
N ASP A 12 1.05 1.86 -5.38
CA ASP A 12 2.31 1.39 -5.96
C ASP A 12 3.20 0.67 -4.93
N ASP A 13 3.15 1.10 -3.67
CA ASP A 13 3.85 0.41 -2.56
C ASP A 13 3.45 -1.06 -2.42
N CYS A 14 2.20 -1.42 -2.74
CA CYS A 14 1.78 -2.81 -2.62
C CYS A 14 2.61 -3.71 -3.53
N LYS A 15 2.88 -3.25 -4.75
CA LYS A 15 3.72 -3.96 -5.73
C LYS A 15 5.18 -3.94 -5.30
N LEU A 16 5.69 -2.78 -4.89
CA LEU A 16 7.08 -2.65 -4.45
C LEU A 16 7.38 -3.59 -3.29
N LYS A 17 6.56 -3.58 -2.23
CA LYS A 17 6.73 -4.44 -1.06
C LYS A 17 6.59 -5.93 -1.40
N PHE A 18 5.66 -6.28 -2.28
CA PHE A 18 5.54 -7.65 -2.76
C PHE A 18 6.78 -8.11 -3.56
N LEU A 19 7.33 -7.24 -4.42
CA LEU A 19 8.57 -7.53 -5.14
C LEU A 19 9.76 -7.67 -4.19
N GLU A 20 9.84 -6.84 -3.13
CA GLU A 20 10.86 -6.97 -2.09
C GLU A 20 10.77 -8.32 -1.36
N LEU A 21 9.55 -8.77 -1.01
CA LEU A 21 9.30 -10.09 -0.42
C LEU A 21 9.75 -11.21 -1.37
N LYS A 22 9.37 -11.15 -2.65
CA LYS A 22 9.72 -12.17 -3.66
C LYS A 22 11.22 -12.23 -3.95
N ALA A 23 11.87 -11.08 -4.07
CA ALA A 23 13.27 -11.00 -4.52
C ALA A 23 14.27 -11.13 -3.36
N LYS A 24 14.03 -10.43 -2.25
CA LYS A 24 14.98 -10.34 -1.13
C LYS A 24 14.56 -11.17 0.08
N ARG A 25 13.31 -11.66 0.12
CA ARG A 25 12.72 -12.32 1.31
C ARG A 25 12.90 -11.49 2.58
N THR A 26 12.78 -10.17 2.45
CA THR A 26 12.88 -9.22 3.57
C THR A 26 11.66 -9.24 4.47
N TYR A 27 10.56 -9.83 4.02
CA TYR A 27 9.31 -9.91 4.77
C TYR A 27 8.80 -11.35 4.75
N ARG A 28 8.31 -11.83 5.91
CA ARG A 28 7.64 -13.14 6.05
C ARG A 28 6.22 -13.07 5.51
N PHE A 29 5.55 -11.97 5.82
CA PHE A 29 4.18 -11.71 5.41
C PHE A 29 3.96 -10.22 5.13
N ILE A 30 2.92 -9.91 4.38
CA ILE A 30 2.46 -8.55 4.12
C ILE A 30 0.95 -8.55 4.25
N VAL A 31 0.40 -7.67 5.07
CA VAL A 31 -1.03 -7.43 5.21
C VAL A 31 -1.40 -6.17 4.44
N PHE A 32 -2.44 -6.27 3.64
CA PHE A 32 -3.02 -5.20 2.85
C PHE A 32 -4.46 -4.95 3.28
N LYS A 33 -4.88 -3.70 3.10
CA LYS A 33 -6.25 -3.27 3.34
C LYS A 33 -6.76 -2.43 2.21
N ILE A 34 -8.06 -2.53 1.97
CA ILE A 34 -8.80 -1.56 1.18
C ILE A 34 -9.23 -0.46 2.14
N GLY A 35 -8.67 0.73 1.95
CA GLY A 35 -9.03 1.92 2.71
C GLY A 35 -9.37 3.07 1.78
N GLU A 36 -10.02 4.09 2.33
CA GLU A 36 -10.13 5.38 1.65
C GLU A 36 -8.82 6.13 1.86
N VAL A 37 -8.14 6.46 0.77
CA VAL A 37 -6.99 7.35 0.84
C VAL A 37 -7.39 8.67 0.22
N ILE A 38 -7.11 9.74 0.96
CA ILE A 38 -7.17 11.10 0.42
C ILE A 38 -6.03 11.15 -0.60
N VAL A 39 -6.39 11.18 -1.88
CA VAL A 39 -5.41 11.36 -2.95
C VAL A 39 -4.90 12.79 -2.82
N GLU A 40 -3.86 13.00 -2.00
CA GLU A 40 -3.03 14.19 -2.14
C GLU A 40 -2.41 14.09 -3.52
N LYS A 41 -2.99 14.81 -4.50
CA LYS A 41 -2.34 15.00 -5.80
C LYS A 41 -0.97 15.61 -5.50
N ALA A 42 0.07 14.79 -5.65
CA ALA A 42 1.45 15.23 -5.68
C ALA A 42 1.53 16.39 -6.68
N VAL A 43 1.92 17.57 -6.19
CA VAL A 43 2.51 18.60 -7.04
C VAL A 43 3.72 17.95 -7.66
N GLU A 44 3.72 17.80 -8.99
CA GLU A 44 4.90 17.33 -9.72
C GLU A 44 6.09 18.22 -9.34
N PRO A 45 7.20 17.67 -8.80
CA PRO A 45 8.40 18.47 -8.65
C PRO A 45 8.91 18.77 -10.06
N ALA A 46 8.84 20.06 -10.45
CA ALA A 46 9.43 20.56 -11.68
C ALA A 46 10.89 20.09 -11.77
N THR A 47 11.21 19.33 -12.80
CA THR A 47 12.57 18.91 -13.12
C THR A 47 13.36 20.15 -13.53
N LYS A 48 14.28 20.62 -12.68
CA LYS A 48 15.34 21.53 -13.08
C LYS A 48 16.59 20.74 -13.41
N SER A 49 16.89 20.67 -14.71
CA SER A 49 18.20 20.24 -15.20
C SER A 49 19.21 21.38 -15.10
N LYS A 50 20.39 20.98 -14.65
CA LYS A 50 21.69 21.63 -14.40
C LYS A 50 22.13 22.72 -15.38
N ASP A 51 22.87 23.70 -14.85
CA ASP A 51 24.25 23.99 -15.26
C ASP A 51 25.07 24.55 -14.08
N ASP A 52 26.35 24.22 -14.11
CA ASP A 52 27.37 24.19 -13.04
C ASP A 52 28.02 25.55 -12.67
N GLU A 53 28.73 25.54 -11.54
CA GLU A 53 29.77 26.48 -11.05
C GLU A 53 29.34 27.92 -10.63
N GLN A 54 29.81 28.56 -9.55
CA GLN A 54 31.03 28.41 -8.76
C GLN A 54 30.93 29.21 -7.43
N VAL A 55 31.56 28.65 -6.38
CA VAL A 55 32.23 29.29 -5.22
C VAL A 55 31.43 30.02 -4.13
N CYS A 56 31.67 29.56 -2.90
CA CYS A 56 31.40 30.21 -1.62
C CYS A 56 32.53 31.18 -1.25
N VAL A 57 32.23 32.40 -0.78
CA VAL A 57 33.00 33.01 0.33
C VAL A 57 32.24 34.13 1.08
N GLU A 58 32.06 33.85 2.37
CA GLU A 58 32.18 34.67 3.58
C GLU A 58 31.78 36.17 3.69
N LYS A 59 30.91 36.37 4.69
CA LYS A 59 30.93 37.36 5.79
C LYS A 59 30.79 38.87 5.49
N VAL A 60 29.80 39.51 6.12
CA VAL A 60 29.91 40.28 7.39
C VAL A 60 28.68 41.20 7.53
N GLY A 61 28.03 41.15 8.70
CA GLY A 61 27.60 42.34 9.43
C GLY A 61 26.21 42.93 9.19
N GLY A 62 25.58 43.39 10.28
CA GLY A 62 24.83 44.66 10.26
C GLY A 62 23.31 44.65 10.45
N LYS A 63 22.87 44.44 11.69
CA LYS A 63 22.00 45.33 12.51
C LYS A 63 20.82 46.14 11.86
N SER A 64 19.63 45.92 12.44
CA SER A 64 18.55 46.89 12.82
C SER A 64 17.50 47.45 11.82
N LYS A 65 16.22 47.17 12.16
CA LYS A 65 14.99 48.01 12.34
C LYS A 65 14.46 49.03 11.28
N SER A 66 13.12 49.24 11.41
CA SER A 66 12.22 50.33 10.94
C SER A 66 11.77 50.27 9.47
N GLU A 67 10.48 50.07 9.14
CA GLU A 67 9.28 50.95 9.16
C GLU A 67 9.03 51.67 7.81
N GLU A 68 7.81 51.47 7.30
CA GLU A 68 6.94 52.26 6.38
C GLU A 68 7.45 52.80 5.02
N GLU A 69 6.79 52.42 3.92
CA GLU A 69 5.83 53.25 3.13
C GLU A 69 5.44 52.55 1.80
N GLU A 70 4.14 52.51 1.48
CA GLU A 70 3.62 52.23 0.12
C GLU A 70 3.62 53.53 -0.72
N PRO A 71 3.59 53.54 -2.08
CA PRO A 71 2.31 53.34 -2.80
C PRO A 71 2.34 52.81 -4.27
N GLU A 72 1.18 52.25 -4.64
CA GLU A 72 0.44 52.35 -5.92
C GLU A 72 0.85 51.60 -7.22
N ALA A 73 0.01 50.57 -7.48
CA ALA A 73 -0.77 50.29 -8.71
C ALA A 73 -0.08 49.78 -9.98
N MET A 74 -0.60 48.65 -10.51
CA MET A 74 -1.29 48.58 -11.82
C MET A 74 -1.81 47.16 -12.13
N VAL A 75 -3.12 46.99 -11.97
CA VAL A 75 -4.06 46.13 -12.73
C VAL A 75 -3.63 44.66 -12.97
N GLU A 76 -4.02 43.76 -12.07
CA GLU A 76 -4.17 42.35 -12.42
C GLU A 76 -5.61 42.08 -12.90
N LYS A 77 -5.71 41.63 -14.15
CA LYS A 77 -6.97 41.30 -14.81
C LYS A 77 -7.65 40.14 -14.09
N VAL A 78 -8.95 40.33 -13.85
CA VAL A 78 -9.99 39.35 -13.53
C VAL A 78 -9.54 37.89 -13.71
N GLY A 79 -9.06 37.29 -12.62
CA GLY A 79 -8.93 35.85 -12.50
C GLY A 79 -10.30 35.26 -12.20
N GLU A 80 -10.80 34.46 -13.14
CA GLU A 80 -12.01 33.66 -13.06
C GLU A 80 -12.14 32.83 -11.76
N PRO A 81 -13.38 32.48 -11.37
CA PRO A 81 -13.71 31.99 -10.04
C PRO A 81 -12.95 30.71 -9.67
N THR A 82 -12.42 30.71 -8.44
CA THR A 82 -11.82 29.55 -7.75
C THR A 82 -12.83 28.41 -7.67
N LYS A 83 -12.80 27.50 -8.66
CA LYS A 83 -13.61 26.29 -8.65
C LYS A 83 -13.06 25.31 -7.62
N SER A 84 -13.81 25.17 -6.53
CA SER A 84 -13.70 24.18 -5.45
C SER A 84 -13.03 22.88 -5.89
N LYS A 85 -11.89 22.57 -5.27
CA LYS A 85 -11.25 21.25 -5.37
C LYS A 85 -12.20 20.20 -4.79
N ASN A 86 -12.78 19.35 -5.64
CA ASN A 86 -13.51 18.17 -5.21
C ASN A 86 -12.48 17.11 -4.76
N GLU A 87 -12.34 16.89 -3.46
CA GLU A 87 -11.59 15.76 -2.90
C GLU A 87 -12.34 14.45 -3.23
N GLU A 88 -11.97 13.81 -4.33
CA GLU A 88 -12.55 12.53 -4.71
C GLU A 88 -11.84 11.40 -3.94
N LYS A 89 -12.37 11.05 -2.76
CA LYS A 89 -11.92 9.92 -1.96
C LYS A 89 -12.23 8.62 -2.72
N LYS A 90 -11.21 7.96 -3.26
CA LYS A 90 -11.35 6.67 -3.93
C LYS A 90 -10.81 5.55 -3.03
N PRO A 91 -11.52 4.41 -2.95
CA PRO A 91 -10.99 3.26 -2.26
C PRO A 91 -9.75 2.74 -3.00
N GLN A 92 -8.68 2.52 -2.25
CA GLN A 92 -7.45 1.92 -2.78
C GLN A 92 -6.90 0.86 -1.83
N VAL A 93 -6.23 -0.14 -2.40
CA VAL A 93 -5.48 -1.14 -1.65
C VAL A 93 -4.17 -0.49 -1.20
N ILE A 94 -3.91 -0.51 0.09
CA ILE A 94 -2.67 -0.04 0.71
C ILE A 94 -2.08 -1.14 1.58
N VAL A 95 -0.78 -1.06 1.83
CA VAL A 95 -0.10 -1.87 2.82
C VAL A 95 -0.54 -1.42 4.21
N GLU A 96 -0.96 -2.36 5.04
CA GLU A 96 -1.27 -2.12 6.45
C GLU A 96 -0.11 -2.50 7.36
N ARG A 97 0.41 -3.72 7.17
CA ARG A 97 1.48 -4.25 8.02
C ARG A 97 2.46 -5.05 7.17
N LEU A 98 3.73 -4.92 7.52
CA LEU A 98 4.83 -5.72 6.97
C LEU A 98 5.34 -6.59 8.11
N GLY A 99 5.45 -7.89 7.85
CA GLY A 99 6.01 -8.86 8.78
C GLY A 99 7.49 -9.07 8.49
N GLU A 100 8.36 -8.80 9.44
CA GLU A 100 9.79 -9.12 9.42
C GLU A 100 10.02 -10.64 9.29
N PRO A 101 11.18 -11.08 8.78
CA PRO A 101 11.46 -12.51 8.58
C PRO A 101 11.54 -13.30 9.89
N ASN A 102 11.71 -12.61 11.02
CA ASN A 102 11.74 -13.19 12.36
C ASN A 102 10.35 -13.31 13.00
N GLU A 103 9.32 -12.69 12.42
CA GLU A 103 7.96 -12.79 12.96
C GLU A 103 7.36 -14.16 12.67
N SER A 104 6.68 -14.70 13.68
CA SER A 104 6.05 -16.03 13.63
C SER A 104 4.64 -15.96 13.08
N TYR A 105 4.10 -17.14 12.74
CA TYR A 105 2.71 -17.26 12.29
C TYR A 105 1.69 -16.70 13.29
N ASP A 106 1.97 -16.80 14.59
CA ASP A 106 1.12 -16.24 15.65
C ASP A 106 1.02 -14.70 15.59
N ASP A 107 2.12 -14.01 15.28
CA ASP A 107 2.09 -12.57 15.08
C ASP A 107 1.31 -12.20 13.81
N PHE A 108 1.48 -13.00 12.75
CA PHE A 108 0.69 -12.86 11.53
C PHE A 108 -0.81 -13.03 11.81
N SER A 109 -1.24 -14.05 12.56
CA SER A 109 -2.66 -14.22 12.91
C SER A 109 -3.16 -13.09 13.81
N ALA A 110 -2.35 -12.59 14.73
CA ALA A 110 -2.66 -11.42 15.55
C ALA A 110 -2.82 -10.12 14.73
N SER A 111 -2.20 -10.05 13.55
CA SER A 111 -2.37 -8.90 12.63
C SER A 111 -3.71 -8.89 11.88
N LEU A 112 -4.46 -9.99 11.89
CA LEU A 112 -5.75 -10.10 11.21
C LEU A 112 -6.91 -9.81 12.18
N PRO A 113 -7.68 -8.74 11.96
CA PRO A 113 -8.81 -8.40 12.82
C PRO A 113 -10.01 -9.31 12.57
N ALA A 114 -10.76 -9.66 13.62
CA ALA A 114 -11.99 -10.43 13.49
C ALA A 114 -13.18 -9.63 12.91
N ASP A 115 -13.17 -8.30 12.96
CA ASP A 115 -14.29 -7.47 12.46
C ASP A 115 -14.11 -7.01 11.00
N GLU A 116 -12.89 -7.10 10.45
CA GLU A 116 -12.58 -6.50 9.15
C GLU A 116 -11.90 -7.48 8.20
N CYS A 117 -12.21 -7.36 6.92
CA CYS A 117 -11.53 -8.10 5.86
C CYS A 117 -10.13 -7.53 5.62
N ARG A 118 -9.19 -8.40 5.26
CA ARG A 118 -7.82 -8.05 4.88
C ARG A 118 -7.35 -8.94 3.73
N TYR A 119 -6.37 -8.49 2.97
CA TYR A 119 -5.56 -9.42 2.17
C TYR A 119 -4.24 -9.62 2.86
N ALA A 120 -3.70 -10.82 2.76
CA ALA A 120 -2.35 -11.09 3.19
C ALA A 120 -1.60 -11.87 2.13
N VAL A 121 -0.30 -11.63 2.06
CA VAL A 121 0.65 -12.47 1.35
C VAL A 121 1.57 -13.07 2.38
N TYR A 122 1.81 -14.37 2.31
CA TYR A 122 2.66 -15.10 3.23
C TYR A 122 3.67 -15.96 2.43
N ASP A 123 4.97 -15.79 2.67
CA ASP A 123 6.01 -16.66 2.10
C ASP A 123 6.23 -17.85 3.04
N PHE A 124 5.77 -19.03 2.61
CA PHE A 124 5.94 -20.27 3.36
C PHE A 124 7.14 -21.03 2.81
N ASP A 125 8.21 -21.12 3.62
CA ASP A 125 9.34 -22.00 3.33
C ASP A 125 9.06 -23.42 3.84
N PHE A 126 9.43 -24.41 3.03
CA PHE A 126 9.33 -25.81 3.38
C PHE A 126 10.52 -26.58 2.82
N VAL A 127 10.82 -27.69 3.47
CA VAL A 127 11.89 -28.61 3.06
C VAL A 127 11.22 -29.86 2.51
N THR A 128 11.55 -30.22 1.27
CA THR A 128 11.09 -31.47 0.67
C THR A 128 11.91 -32.65 1.19
N GLU A 129 11.45 -33.88 0.97
CA GLU A 129 12.14 -35.11 1.39
C GLU A 129 13.57 -35.22 0.82
N GLU A 130 13.84 -34.59 -0.33
CA GLU A 130 15.17 -34.47 -0.95
C GLU A 130 16.07 -33.41 -0.28
N SER A 131 15.70 -32.88 0.89
CA SER A 131 16.41 -31.81 1.60
C SER A 131 16.58 -30.52 0.76
N CYS A 132 15.71 -30.30 -0.22
CA CYS A 132 15.68 -29.07 -1.00
C CYS A 132 14.78 -28.04 -0.32
N LYS A 133 15.34 -26.88 0.05
CA LYS A 133 14.57 -25.75 0.58
C LYS A 133 13.82 -25.08 -0.57
N LYS A 134 12.49 -25.10 -0.53
CA LYS A 134 11.61 -24.37 -1.45
C LYS A 134 10.78 -23.37 -0.67
N SER A 135 10.26 -22.34 -1.33
CA SER A 135 9.15 -21.57 -0.76
C SER A 135 8.01 -21.42 -1.75
N LYS A 136 6.82 -21.26 -1.18
CA LYS A 136 5.59 -20.97 -1.89
C LYS A 136 5.00 -19.69 -1.33
N ILE A 137 4.63 -18.79 -2.24
CA ILE A 137 3.94 -17.55 -1.89
C ILE A 137 2.44 -17.84 -1.87
N PHE A 138 1.85 -17.68 -0.69
CA PHE A 138 0.43 -17.82 -0.44
C PHE A 138 -0.23 -16.46 -0.43
N PHE A 139 -1.34 -16.33 -1.17
CA PHE A 139 -2.24 -15.20 -1.07
C PHE A 139 -3.45 -15.60 -0.25
N ILE A 140 -3.64 -14.93 0.89
CA ILE A 140 -4.70 -15.20 1.85
C ILE A 140 -5.72 -14.07 1.77
N ALA A 141 -6.96 -14.39 1.40
CA ALA A 141 -8.08 -13.48 1.50
C ALA A 141 -8.80 -13.72 2.83
N TRP A 142 -8.57 -12.82 3.79
CA TRP A 142 -9.19 -12.86 5.11
C TRP A 142 -10.55 -12.18 5.08
N SER A 143 -11.61 -12.93 5.40
CA SER A 143 -12.99 -12.42 5.39
C SER A 143 -13.81 -13.04 6.53
N PRO A 144 -13.67 -12.54 7.76
CA PRO A 144 -14.31 -13.12 8.93
C PRO A 144 -15.83 -12.97 8.88
N GLU A 145 -16.57 -13.90 9.49
CA GLU A 145 -18.03 -13.92 9.43
C GLU A 145 -18.69 -12.69 10.08
N THR A 146 -18.04 -12.12 11.09
CA THR A 146 -18.46 -10.90 11.80
C THR A 146 -18.30 -9.63 10.97
N ALA A 147 -17.49 -9.65 9.90
CA ALA A 147 -17.31 -8.48 9.04
C ALA A 147 -18.59 -8.06 8.32
N ARG A 148 -18.76 -6.75 8.17
CA ARG A 148 -19.92 -6.15 7.48
C ARG A 148 -20.06 -6.70 6.06
N VAL A 149 -21.30 -7.00 5.64
CA VAL A 149 -21.62 -7.53 4.30
C VAL A 149 -21.04 -6.67 3.18
N ARG A 150 -21.12 -5.33 3.30
CA ARG A 150 -20.53 -4.40 2.32
C ARG A 150 -19.01 -4.56 2.23
N ASN A 151 -18.32 -4.77 3.35
CA ASN A 151 -16.87 -4.97 3.38
C ASN A 151 -16.49 -6.25 2.63
N LYS A 152 -17.15 -7.36 2.97
CA LYS A 152 -16.96 -8.65 2.27
C LYS A 152 -17.21 -8.52 0.76
N MET A 153 -18.28 -7.82 0.38
CA MET A 153 -18.61 -7.61 -1.04
C MET A 153 -17.52 -6.84 -1.77
N ILE A 154 -16.99 -5.77 -1.17
CA ILE A 154 -15.92 -4.93 -1.73
C ILE A 154 -14.63 -5.74 -1.87
N TYR A 155 -14.23 -6.49 -0.84
CA TYR A 155 -13.04 -7.35 -0.88
C TYR A 155 -13.22 -8.47 -1.91
N ALA A 156 -14.29 -9.26 -1.84
CA ALA A 156 -14.54 -10.34 -2.78
C ALA A 156 -14.49 -9.88 -4.25
N SER A 157 -15.12 -8.73 -4.56
CA SER A 157 -15.16 -8.22 -5.94
C SER A 157 -13.82 -7.64 -6.43
N SER A 158 -12.94 -7.24 -5.51
CA SER A 158 -11.68 -6.56 -5.85
C SER A 158 -10.47 -7.47 -5.81
N LYS A 159 -10.61 -8.64 -5.19
CA LYS A 159 -9.59 -9.69 -5.07
C LYS A 159 -8.91 -9.98 -6.40
N ASP A 160 -9.69 -10.27 -7.45
CA ASP A 160 -9.12 -10.73 -8.72
C ASP A 160 -8.31 -9.64 -9.43
N ARG A 161 -8.70 -8.37 -9.26
CA ARG A 161 -7.91 -7.23 -9.77
C ARG A 161 -6.60 -7.10 -9.00
N PHE A 162 -6.66 -7.14 -7.67
CA PHE A 162 -5.47 -7.02 -6.83
C PHE A 162 -4.50 -8.18 -7.02
N LYS A 163 -5.00 -9.42 -7.10
CA LYS A 163 -4.20 -10.63 -7.34
C LYS A 163 -3.40 -10.54 -8.64
N ARG A 164 -4.00 -9.99 -9.72
CA ARG A 164 -3.32 -9.81 -11.01
C ARG A 164 -2.15 -8.83 -10.96
N GLU A 165 -2.16 -7.88 -10.02
CA GLU A 165 -1.06 -6.94 -9.82
C GLU A 165 0.11 -7.57 -9.06
N LEU A 166 -0.13 -8.69 -8.36
CA LEU A 166 0.85 -9.42 -7.57
C LEU A 166 1.32 -10.68 -8.34
N ASP A 167 2.18 -10.46 -9.34
CA ASP A 167 2.70 -11.55 -10.18
C ASP A 167 3.70 -12.47 -9.43
N GLY A 168 3.31 -13.73 -9.23
CA GLY A 168 4.11 -14.74 -8.53
C GLY A 168 3.42 -15.41 -7.34
N ILE A 169 2.13 -15.11 -7.11
CA ILE A 169 1.30 -15.89 -6.20
C ILE A 169 1.18 -17.33 -6.74
N GLN A 170 1.53 -18.31 -5.90
CA GLN A 170 1.51 -19.72 -6.27
C GLN A 170 0.24 -20.42 -5.79
N VAL A 171 -0.27 -20.02 -4.63
CA VAL A 171 -1.47 -20.60 -4.03
C VAL A 171 -2.36 -19.48 -3.52
N GLU A 172 -3.66 -19.56 -3.80
CA GLU A 172 -4.67 -18.72 -3.16
C GLU A 172 -5.40 -19.50 -2.07
N LEU A 173 -5.62 -18.84 -0.95
CA LEU A 173 -6.33 -19.34 0.21
C LEU A 173 -7.39 -18.31 0.61
N GLN A 174 -8.58 -18.79 0.93
CA GLN A 174 -9.62 -17.98 1.54
C GLN A 174 -9.79 -18.50 2.95
N ALA A 175 -9.81 -17.58 3.92
CA ALA A 175 -9.96 -17.93 5.32
C ALA A 175 -10.97 -17.00 5.96
N THR A 176 -11.90 -17.59 6.69
CA THR A 176 -12.86 -16.89 7.54
C THR A 176 -12.46 -16.98 9.01
N ASP A 177 -11.69 -18.01 9.36
CA ASP A 177 -11.14 -18.25 10.68
C ASP A 177 -9.62 -18.47 10.66
N PRO A 178 -8.88 -18.08 11.72
CA PRO A 178 -7.43 -18.24 11.74
C PRO A 178 -7.00 -19.71 11.65
N THR A 179 -7.86 -20.63 12.10
CA THR A 179 -7.65 -22.07 12.00
C THR A 179 -7.62 -22.57 10.54
N GLU A 180 -8.39 -21.95 9.64
CA GLU A 180 -8.45 -22.35 8.22
C GLU A 180 -7.18 -21.99 7.43
N MET A 181 -6.39 -21.06 7.95
CA MET A 181 -5.09 -20.69 7.40
C MET A 181 -3.92 -21.20 8.22
N GLY A 182 -4.16 -22.19 9.10
CA GLY A 182 -3.14 -22.77 9.95
C GLY A 182 -1.93 -23.31 9.18
N ILE A 183 -0.81 -23.45 9.87
CA ILE A 183 0.44 -23.99 9.31
C ILE A 183 0.21 -25.35 8.64
N ASP A 184 -0.68 -26.18 9.19
CA ASP A 184 -1.03 -27.49 8.62
C ASP A 184 -1.65 -27.37 7.22
N VAL A 185 -2.56 -26.42 7.02
CA VAL A 185 -3.21 -26.15 5.73
C VAL A 185 -2.19 -25.61 4.73
N LEU A 186 -1.33 -24.68 5.16
CA LEU A 186 -0.25 -24.16 4.31
C LEU A 186 0.70 -25.27 3.87
N LYS A 187 1.09 -26.16 4.78
CA LYS A 187 1.88 -27.36 4.46
C LYS A 187 1.16 -28.25 3.47
N SER A 188 -0.09 -28.62 3.73
CA SER A 188 -0.89 -29.49 2.85
C SER A 188 -0.99 -28.97 1.42
N ARG A 189 -1.06 -27.65 1.23
CA ARG A 189 -1.07 -27.02 -0.11
C ARG A 189 0.32 -26.80 -0.70
N ALA A 190 1.36 -26.86 0.13
CA ALA A 190 2.74 -26.70 -0.30
C ALA A 190 3.37 -27.99 -0.82
N TYR A 191 2.96 -29.16 -0.31
CA TYR A 191 3.40 -30.47 -0.80
C TYR A 191 2.64 -30.94 -2.03
#